data_AF-A0AAD9QWY6-F1
#
_entry.id   AF-A0AAD9QWY6-F1
#
_cell.length_a   1.000
_cell.length_b   1.000
_cell.length_c   1.000
_cell.angle_alpha   90.00
_cell.angle_beta   90.00
_cell.angle_gamma   90.00
#
_symmetry.space_group_name_H-M   'P 1'
#
loop_
_entity.id
_entity.type
_entity.pdbx_description
1 polymer ?
#
loop_
_entity_poly.entity_id
_entity_poly.type
_entity_poly.pdbx_seq_one_letter_code
_entity_poly.pdbx_strand_id
1 'polypeptide(L)'
;MSLLPIIARFSRAGLGHPLLLRQGIFARMVIGHGFATGKAKPAEVVVSKRPPNAYVMFLKEERPNIVRLYPVLAPKEIMRILSSRWKAMSDEEKKPYKDASNEKMRIYNAPLAKLPKKPPGIFGLFVKENFSTAETLNPGAKVSDVMIELSREWNGLSDTEKEEWFQKREKMMEDYNEEVKNFGKGLSAEERAFLEEKQSVLLQKLKKEQRQLLGYPRRPPSAFILFSQRNMSGFEELTMTERTKMLGKKWQELPESEKEEYLEESRKARKKYDEDIAEWMKNNPEVL
;
A
#
# COMPACT_ATOMS: atom_id res chain seq x y z
N MET A 1 -2.83 -2.77 -74.25
CA MET A 1 -2.90 -2.83 -72.78
C MET A 1 -4.11 -1.99 -72.36
N SER A 2 -5.35 -2.33 -72.72
CA SER A 2 -6.12 -3.58 -72.48
C SER A 2 -6.68 -3.60 -71.05
N LEU A 3 -8.00 -3.68 -70.78
CA LEU A 3 -9.20 -3.67 -71.65
C LEU A 3 -10.38 -2.98 -70.91
N LEU A 4 -11.46 -2.64 -71.65
CA LEU A 4 -12.73 -2.00 -71.19
C LEU A 4 -13.86 -3.07 -71.08
N PRO A 5 -15.20 -2.77 -71.02
CA PRO A 5 -16.05 -1.70 -70.42
C PRO A 5 -17.30 -2.29 -69.63
N ILE A 6 -18.42 -1.51 -69.50
CA ILE A 6 -19.86 -1.93 -69.31
C ILE A 6 -20.28 -2.26 -67.83
N ILE A 7 -21.27 -1.66 -67.11
CA ILE A 7 -22.72 -1.28 -67.29
C ILE A 7 -23.68 -2.48 -67.01
N ALA A 8 -24.86 -2.45 -66.35
CA ALA A 8 -25.79 -1.43 -65.81
C ALA A 8 -25.83 -1.41 -64.24
N ARG A 9 -26.70 -0.75 -63.43
CA ARG A 9 -28.03 -0.04 -63.47
C ARG A 9 -29.31 -0.88 -63.22
N PHE A 10 -30.34 -0.24 -62.61
CA PHE A 10 -31.61 -0.75 -62.01
C PHE A 10 -31.47 -1.51 -60.67
N SER A 11 -32.22 -1.32 -59.56
CA SER A 11 -33.33 -0.44 -59.10
C SER A 11 -34.74 -1.07 -58.93
N ARG A 12 -35.45 -0.63 -57.86
CA ARG A 12 -36.73 -1.13 -57.24
C ARG A 12 -36.57 -2.48 -56.50
N ALA A 13 -37.13 -2.75 -55.30
CA ALA A 13 -38.35 -2.33 -54.57
C ALA A 13 -39.64 -3.04 -55.06
N GLY A 14 -40.48 -3.63 -54.21
CA GLY A 14 -40.47 -3.75 -52.74
C GLY A 14 -41.65 -4.63 -52.26
N LEU A 15 -42.29 -4.27 -51.13
CA LEU A 15 -43.45 -4.95 -50.49
C LEU A 15 -43.10 -6.26 -49.73
N GLY A 16 -43.71 -6.62 -48.60
CA GLY A 16 -44.73 -5.90 -47.80
C GLY A 16 -44.91 -6.46 -46.36
N HIS A 17 -45.51 -5.67 -45.46
CA HIS A 17 -45.80 -6.03 -44.05
C HIS A 17 -47.09 -6.85 -43.90
N PRO A 18 -47.26 -7.64 -42.82
CA PRO A 18 -47.98 -7.19 -41.59
C PRO A 18 -47.08 -7.28 -40.33
N LEU A 19 -47.28 -6.60 -39.17
CA LEU A 19 -48.44 -6.43 -38.26
C LEU A 19 -48.80 -7.75 -37.53
N LEU A 20 -49.07 -7.82 -36.21
CA LEU A 20 -49.51 -6.83 -35.21
C LEU A 20 -48.83 -6.92 -33.82
N LEU A 21 -49.13 -5.90 -33.02
CA LEU A 21 -48.79 -5.61 -31.62
C LEU A 21 -49.00 -6.76 -30.59
N ARG A 22 -48.23 -6.69 -29.49
CA ARG A 22 -48.85 -6.37 -28.18
C ARG A 22 -47.91 -5.56 -27.27
N GLN A 23 -48.49 -4.80 -26.35
CA GLN A 23 -47.79 -3.87 -25.46
C GLN A 23 -47.22 -4.59 -24.22
N GLY A 24 -46.07 -4.12 -23.72
CA GLY A 24 -45.47 -4.55 -22.45
C GLY A 24 -44.64 -3.41 -21.85
N ILE A 25 -45.03 -2.92 -20.67
CA ILE A 25 -44.47 -1.70 -20.09
C ILE A 25 -43.19 -2.01 -19.31
N PHE A 26 -42.02 -1.71 -19.91
CA PHE A 26 -40.80 -1.53 -19.13
C PHE A 26 -40.68 -0.07 -18.71
N ALA A 27 -41.16 0.23 -17.50
CA ALA A 27 -41.00 1.53 -16.87
C ALA A 27 -39.51 1.75 -16.55
N ARG A 28 -38.78 2.41 -17.46
CA ARG A 28 -37.48 3.00 -17.17
C ARG A 28 -37.70 4.12 -16.15
N MET A 29 -37.64 3.77 -14.86
CA MET A 29 -37.69 4.73 -13.77
C MET A 29 -36.42 5.58 -13.81
N VAL A 30 -36.48 6.71 -14.51
CA VAL A 30 -35.43 7.72 -14.53
C VAL A 30 -35.43 8.43 -13.18
N ILE A 31 -34.94 7.76 -12.14
CA ILE A 31 -34.52 8.44 -10.92
C ILE A 31 -33.31 9.27 -11.33
N GLY A 32 -33.53 10.58 -11.46
CA GLY A 32 -32.53 11.57 -11.86
C GLY A 32 -31.43 11.76 -10.81
N HIS A 33 -30.64 10.71 -10.59
CA HIS A 33 -29.30 10.83 -10.01
C HIS A 33 -28.43 11.59 -11.00
N GLY A 34 -28.54 12.93 -10.97
CA GLY A 34 -27.54 13.78 -11.58
C GLY A 34 -26.17 13.38 -11.05
N PHE A 35 -25.15 13.42 -11.90
CA PHE A 35 -23.77 13.13 -11.49
C PHE A 35 -23.31 14.20 -10.49
N ALA A 36 -23.57 13.93 -9.20
CA ALA A 36 -23.11 14.71 -8.09
C ALA A 36 -21.59 14.49 -7.94
N THR A 37 -20.81 15.09 -8.84
CA THR A 37 -19.37 15.35 -8.68
C THR A 37 -19.14 16.43 -7.63
N GLY A 38 -19.88 16.32 -6.52
CA GLY A 38 -19.89 17.12 -5.32
C GLY A 38 -19.50 16.28 -4.12
N LYS A 39 -18.54 15.36 -4.29
CA LYS A 39 -17.66 15.00 -3.18
C LYS A 39 -16.99 16.31 -2.76
N ALA A 40 -17.51 16.95 -1.71
CA ALA A 40 -16.81 18.03 -1.04
C ALA A 40 -15.38 17.54 -0.81
N LYS A 41 -14.38 18.31 -1.28
CA LYS A 41 -12.99 17.97 -0.97
C LYS A 41 -12.92 17.88 0.56
N PRO A 42 -12.48 16.75 1.15
CA PRO A 42 -12.20 16.74 2.58
C PRO A 42 -11.21 17.89 2.83
N ALA A 43 -11.45 18.66 3.89
CA ALA A 43 -10.68 19.86 4.19
C ALA A 43 -9.18 19.57 4.00
N GLU A 44 -8.50 20.37 3.17
CA GLU A 44 -7.19 20.01 2.64
C GLU A 44 -6.18 19.90 3.79
N VAL A 45 -5.96 18.68 4.28
CA VAL A 45 -5.05 18.40 5.38
C VAL A 45 -3.66 18.66 4.85
N VAL A 46 -3.12 19.85 5.15
CA VAL A 46 -1.84 20.32 4.64
C VAL A 46 -0.71 19.51 5.29
N VAL A 47 -0.46 18.33 4.73
CA VAL A 47 0.64 17.46 5.14
C VAL A 47 1.93 18.25 5.04
N SER A 48 2.59 18.45 6.19
CA SER A 48 3.71 19.38 6.24
C SER A 48 4.87 18.91 5.33
N LYS A 49 5.51 19.89 4.70
CA LYS A 49 6.81 19.69 4.04
C LYS A 49 7.86 19.46 5.13
N ARG A 50 8.88 18.65 4.81
CA ARG A 50 9.99 18.37 5.74
C ARG A 50 10.53 19.69 6.33
N PRO A 51 10.65 19.80 7.67
CA PRO A 51 10.99 21.08 8.30
C PRO A 51 12.40 21.56 7.94
N PRO A 52 12.64 22.88 8.02
CA PRO A 52 13.95 23.47 7.71
C PRO A 52 15.00 23.01 8.70
N ASN A 53 16.21 22.73 8.20
CA ASN A 53 17.38 22.48 9.05
C ASN A 53 17.87 23.78 9.72
N ALA A 54 18.79 23.64 10.68
CA ALA A 54 19.35 24.74 11.46
C ALA A 54 19.84 25.94 10.61
N TYR A 55 20.59 25.69 9.53
CA TYR A 55 21.09 26.74 8.64
C TYR A 55 19.94 27.42 7.87
N VAL A 56 18.94 26.67 7.41
CA VAL A 56 17.74 27.25 6.75
C VAL A 56 16.89 28.06 7.73
N MET A 57 16.88 27.71 9.03
CA MET A 57 16.25 28.53 10.06
C MET A 57 17.00 29.85 10.29
N PHE A 58 18.32 29.80 10.47
CA PHE A 58 19.18 30.99 10.52
C PHE A 58 19.00 31.89 9.28
N LEU A 59 18.99 31.31 8.08
CA LEU A 59 18.75 32.04 6.83
C LEU A 59 17.38 32.72 6.78
N LYS A 60 16.34 32.16 7.41
CA LYS A 60 15.00 32.78 7.43
C LYS A 60 14.99 34.05 8.28
N GLU A 61 15.76 34.07 9.37
CA GLU A 61 15.83 35.18 10.32
C GLU A 61 16.80 36.27 9.86
N GLU A 62 17.99 35.90 9.40
CA GLU A 62 19.08 36.86 9.14
C GLU A 62 19.11 37.37 7.69
N ARG A 63 18.50 36.68 6.73
CA ARG A 63 18.43 37.18 5.34
C ARG A 63 17.70 38.52 5.21
N PRO A 64 16.55 38.77 5.88
CA PRO A 64 15.93 40.10 5.93
C PRO A 64 16.87 41.19 6.46
N ASN A 65 17.67 40.90 7.49
CA ASN A 65 18.63 41.86 8.04
C ASN A 65 19.71 42.23 7.02
N ILE A 66 20.33 41.24 6.37
CA ILE A 66 21.37 41.48 5.35
C ILE A 66 20.78 42.16 4.10
N VAL A 67 19.55 41.81 3.67
CA VAL A 67 18.86 42.52 2.57
C VAL A 67 18.61 43.99 2.92
N ARG A 68 18.19 44.30 4.15
CA ARG A 68 17.95 45.69 4.59
C ARG A 68 19.24 46.52 4.67
N LEU A 69 20.36 45.90 5.07
CA LEU A 69 21.67 46.56 5.15
C LEU A 69 22.32 46.73 3.76
N TYR A 70 22.03 45.83 2.82
CA TYR A 70 22.67 45.80 1.50
C TYR A 70 21.64 45.63 0.35
N PRO A 71 20.66 46.55 0.19
CA PRO A 71 19.53 46.36 -0.73
C PRO A 71 19.91 46.32 -2.21
N VAL A 72 21.11 46.79 -2.57
CA VAL A 72 21.64 46.78 -3.96
C VAL A 72 22.42 45.49 -4.27
N LEU A 73 22.79 44.68 -3.27
CA LEU A 73 23.54 43.45 -3.52
C LEU A 73 22.67 42.36 -4.15
N ALA A 74 23.20 41.72 -5.19
CA ALA A 74 22.58 40.55 -5.81
C ALA A 74 22.34 39.44 -4.77
N PRO A 75 21.23 38.67 -4.84
CA PRO A 75 20.93 37.62 -3.85
C PRO A 75 22.03 36.59 -3.63
N LYS A 76 22.88 36.33 -4.64
CA LYS A 76 24.06 35.47 -4.54
C LYS A 76 25.08 35.98 -3.51
N GLU A 77 25.34 37.28 -3.49
CA GLU A 77 26.28 37.92 -2.57
C GLU A 77 25.73 37.96 -1.14
N ILE A 78 24.43 38.23 -1.00
CA ILE A 78 23.71 38.14 0.27
C ILE A 78 23.80 36.72 0.85
N MET A 79 23.62 35.68 0.02
CA MET A 79 23.79 34.28 0.43
C MET A 79 25.26 33.94 0.76
N ARG A 80 26.24 34.51 0.07
CA ARG A 80 27.67 34.36 0.39
C ARG A 80 27.99 34.93 1.78
N ILE A 81 27.53 36.14 2.08
CA ILE A 81 27.68 36.79 3.40
C ILE A 81 27.07 35.93 4.50
N LEU A 82 25.83 35.46 4.31
CA LEU A 82 25.15 34.59 5.28
C LEU A 82 25.84 33.24 5.48
N SER A 83 26.41 32.65 4.42
CA SER A 83 27.19 31.40 4.52
C SER A 83 28.48 31.60 5.31
N SER A 84 29.21 32.71 5.07
CA SER A 84 30.40 33.05 5.85
C SER A 84 30.07 33.31 7.32
N ARG A 85 28.98 34.05 7.62
CA ARG A 85 28.56 34.31 9.00
C ARG A 85 28.17 33.02 9.73
N TRP A 86 27.39 32.13 9.11
CA TRP A 86 27.06 30.83 9.70
C TRP A 86 28.30 29.95 9.92
N LYS A 87 29.31 30.00 9.05
CA LYS A 87 30.58 29.28 9.29
C LYS A 87 31.30 29.83 10.53
N ALA A 88 31.41 31.16 10.64
CA ALA A 88 32.14 31.86 11.70
C ALA A 88 31.47 31.81 13.09
N MET A 89 30.15 31.60 13.18
CA MET A 89 29.43 31.48 14.45
C MET A 89 29.98 30.35 15.34
N SER A 90 29.92 30.50 16.66
CA SER A 90 30.25 29.44 17.62
C SER A 90 29.22 28.31 17.62
N ASP A 91 29.50 27.20 18.30
CA ASP A 91 28.53 26.11 18.41
C ASP A 91 27.39 26.42 19.40
N GLU A 92 27.61 27.32 20.35
CA GLU A 92 26.62 27.92 21.25
C GLU A 92 25.66 28.83 20.47
N GLU A 93 26.17 29.71 19.59
CA GLU A 93 25.36 30.54 18.70
C GLU A 93 24.54 29.69 17.70
N LYS A 94 25.11 28.56 17.25
CA LYS A 94 24.40 27.58 16.39
C LYS A 94 23.41 26.73 17.18
N LYS A 95 23.55 26.59 18.50
CA LYS A 95 22.75 25.70 19.36
C LYS A 95 21.23 25.94 19.26
N PRO A 96 20.66 27.16 19.42
CA PRO A 96 19.22 27.36 19.30
C PRO A 96 18.67 26.96 17.93
N TYR A 97 19.43 27.17 16.85
CA TYR A 97 19.05 26.72 15.50
C TYR A 97 19.11 25.20 15.35
N LYS A 98 20.12 24.53 15.93
CA LYS A 98 20.21 23.06 15.97
C LYS A 98 19.03 22.47 16.74
N ASP A 99 18.78 22.96 17.96
CA ASP A 99 17.73 22.44 18.85
C ASP A 99 16.33 22.63 18.23
N ALA A 100 16.01 23.83 17.73
CA ALA A 100 14.70 24.10 17.13
C ALA A 100 14.51 23.42 15.75
N SER A 101 15.59 23.09 15.04
CA SER A 101 15.57 22.22 13.86
C SER A 101 15.27 20.76 14.26
N ASN A 102 15.96 20.27 15.29
CA ASN A 102 15.81 18.91 15.80
C ASN A 102 14.40 18.68 16.37
N GLU A 103 13.85 19.64 17.10
CA GLU A 103 12.48 19.54 17.63
C GLU A 103 11.42 19.46 16.52
N LYS A 104 11.54 20.30 15.48
CA LYS A 104 10.64 20.22 14.32
C LYS A 104 10.78 18.89 13.58
N MET A 105 12.00 18.38 13.43
CA MET A 105 12.24 17.04 12.88
C MET A 105 11.67 15.93 13.79
N ARG A 106 11.70 16.08 15.12
CA ARG A 106 11.08 15.15 16.08
C ARG A 106 9.57 15.09 15.88
N ILE A 107 8.91 16.25 15.85
CA ILE A 107 7.45 16.36 15.59
C ILE A 107 7.10 15.78 14.21
N TYR A 108 7.84 16.14 13.15
CA TYR A 108 7.62 15.62 11.80
C TYR A 108 7.81 14.09 11.70
N ASN A 109 8.74 13.52 12.46
CA ASN A 109 8.97 12.07 12.47
C ASN A 109 8.05 11.31 13.44
N ALA A 110 7.35 11.97 14.37
CA ALA A 110 6.54 11.31 15.39
C ALA A 110 5.44 10.39 14.83
N PRO A 111 4.70 10.74 13.76
CA PRO A 111 3.75 9.82 13.14
C PRO A 111 4.45 8.60 12.53
N LEU A 112 5.63 8.77 11.91
CA LEU A 112 6.42 7.66 11.35
C LEU A 112 6.92 6.70 12.44
N ALA A 113 7.15 7.20 13.66
CA ALA A 113 7.56 6.37 14.79
C ALA A 113 6.43 5.44 15.27
N LYS A 114 5.15 5.78 15.04
CA LYS A 114 3.96 4.96 15.37
C LYS A 114 3.68 3.82 14.38
N LEU A 115 4.45 3.67 13.30
CA LEU A 115 4.29 2.58 12.33
C LEU A 115 4.81 1.25 12.94
N PRO A 116 4.01 0.16 12.96
CA PRO A 116 4.45 -1.16 13.42
C PRO A 116 5.66 -1.65 12.64
N LYS A 117 6.67 -2.18 13.35
CA LYS A 117 7.95 -2.59 12.76
C LYS A 117 8.11 -4.10 12.86
N LYS A 118 8.08 -4.78 11.71
CA LYS A 118 8.25 -6.23 11.64
C LYS A 118 9.61 -6.61 12.26
N PRO A 119 9.66 -7.57 13.20
CA PRO A 119 10.90 -7.94 13.87
C PRO A 119 11.91 -8.58 12.89
N PRO A 120 13.21 -8.59 13.22
CA PRO A 120 14.25 -9.20 12.39
C PRO A 120 13.99 -10.67 12.03
N GLY A 121 14.74 -11.17 11.04
CA GLY A 121 14.98 -12.62 10.91
C GLY A 121 15.78 -13.14 12.11
N ILE A 122 15.74 -14.45 12.37
CA ILE A 122 16.26 -15.05 13.61
C ILE A 122 17.75 -14.73 13.82
N PHE A 123 18.59 -15.01 12.82
CA PHE A 123 20.00 -14.62 12.82
C PHE A 123 20.22 -13.09 12.91
N GLY A 124 19.31 -12.29 12.36
CA GLY A 124 19.34 -10.82 12.51
C GLY A 124 19.00 -10.35 13.93
N LEU A 125 18.26 -11.14 14.71
CA LEU A 125 17.99 -10.90 16.13
C LEU A 125 19.21 -11.31 16.99
N PHE A 126 19.82 -12.47 16.70
CA PHE A 126 21.11 -12.88 17.28
C PHE A 126 22.19 -11.81 17.07
N VAL A 127 22.40 -11.37 15.82
CA VAL A 127 23.37 -10.32 15.47
C VAL A 127 23.04 -9.02 16.20
N LYS A 128 21.78 -8.58 16.24
CA LYS A 128 21.38 -7.33 16.92
C LYS A 128 21.81 -7.29 18.39
N GLU A 129 21.80 -8.42 19.08
CA GLU A 129 22.13 -8.51 20.50
C GLU A 129 23.63 -8.74 20.73
N ASN A 130 24.27 -9.60 19.93
CA ASN A 130 25.68 -9.96 20.12
C ASN A 130 26.67 -9.01 19.45
N PHE A 131 26.26 -8.19 18.47
CA PHE A 131 27.16 -7.31 17.70
C PHE A 131 27.95 -6.32 18.58
N SER A 132 27.32 -5.70 19.59
CA SER A 132 28.02 -4.76 20.47
C SER A 132 29.10 -5.44 21.33
N THR A 133 28.91 -6.73 21.66
CA THR A 133 29.91 -7.53 22.38
C THR A 133 31.04 -7.93 21.44
N ALA A 134 30.70 -8.41 20.24
CA ALA A 134 31.68 -8.79 19.23
C ALA A 134 32.53 -7.59 18.71
N GLU A 135 31.95 -6.38 18.66
CA GLU A 135 32.67 -5.14 18.35
C GLU A 135 33.61 -4.68 19.47
N THR A 136 33.20 -4.77 20.75
CA THR A 136 34.06 -4.41 21.89
C THR A 136 35.18 -5.41 22.16
N LEU A 137 35.01 -6.68 21.79
CA LEU A 137 36.06 -7.69 21.79
C LEU A 137 37.04 -7.56 20.62
N ASN A 138 36.64 -6.90 19.52
CA ASN A 138 37.45 -6.73 18.30
C ASN A 138 37.61 -5.24 17.93
N PRO A 139 38.16 -4.38 18.81
CA PRO A 139 38.20 -2.94 18.59
C PRO A 139 39.04 -2.58 17.36
N GLY A 140 38.41 -1.95 16.36
CA GLY A 140 39.04 -1.56 15.11
C GLY A 140 39.05 -2.65 14.01
N ALA A 141 38.49 -3.84 14.26
CA ALA A 141 38.16 -4.77 13.19
C ALA A 141 37.08 -4.21 12.26
N LYS A 142 36.97 -4.72 11.04
CA LYS A 142 35.91 -4.28 10.12
C LYS A 142 34.60 -4.95 10.51
N VAL A 143 33.50 -4.23 10.30
CA VAL A 143 32.12 -4.75 10.46
C VAL A 143 31.87 -6.03 9.65
N SER A 144 32.53 -6.19 8.49
CA SER A 144 32.52 -7.44 7.71
C SER A 144 33.06 -8.64 8.48
N ASP A 145 34.11 -8.42 9.24
CA ASP A 145 34.93 -9.47 9.85
C ASP A 145 34.24 -9.93 11.15
N VAL A 146 33.71 -8.96 11.92
CA VAL A 146 32.79 -9.18 13.05
C VAL A 146 31.53 -9.96 12.61
N MET A 147 30.95 -9.62 11.46
CA MET A 147 29.77 -10.31 10.92
C MET A 147 30.07 -11.74 10.45
N ILE A 148 31.29 -12.02 9.97
CA ILE A 148 31.74 -13.38 9.65
C ILE A 148 31.86 -14.22 10.92
N GLU A 149 32.38 -13.66 12.01
CA GLU A 149 32.49 -14.38 13.29
C GLU A 149 31.11 -14.67 13.91
N LEU A 150 30.21 -13.67 13.97
CA LEU A 150 28.83 -13.87 14.40
C LEU A 150 28.09 -14.93 13.54
N SER A 151 28.40 -15.03 12.25
CA SER A 151 27.87 -16.09 11.39
C SER A 151 28.48 -17.46 11.68
N ARG A 152 29.71 -17.55 12.19
CA ARG A 152 30.34 -18.80 12.64
C ARG A 152 29.71 -19.26 13.95
N GLU A 153 29.59 -18.36 14.92
CA GLU A 153 28.89 -18.58 16.19
C GLU A 153 27.46 -19.11 15.95
N TRP A 154 26.65 -18.37 15.18
CA TRP A 154 25.27 -18.76 14.87
C TRP A 154 25.15 -20.16 14.26
N ASN A 155 26.05 -20.51 13.34
CA ASN A 155 26.05 -21.84 12.73
C ASN A 155 26.48 -22.92 13.73
N GLY A 156 27.42 -22.62 14.62
CA GLY A 156 27.95 -23.50 15.67
C GLY A 156 27.03 -23.72 16.89
N LEU A 157 26.03 -22.86 17.11
CA LEU A 157 25.02 -23.07 18.15
C LEU A 157 24.37 -24.45 18.05
N SER A 158 24.03 -25.06 19.18
CA SER A 158 23.18 -26.25 19.24
C SER A 158 21.76 -25.97 18.73
N ASP A 159 21.03 -27.03 18.37
CA ASP A 159 19.62 -26.89 17.97
C ASP A 159 18.75 -26.37 19.13
N THR A 160 19.11 -26.71 20.38
CA THR A 160 18.51 -26.16 21.60
C THR A 160 18.70 -24.65 21.74
N GLU A 161 19.93 -24.13 21.53
CA GLU A 161 20.19 -22.69 21.58
C GLU A 161 19.50 -21.97 20.41
N LYS A 162 19.49 -22.57 19.21
CA LYS A 162 18.76 -22.03 18.05
C LYS A 162 17.26 -21.91 18.33
N GLU A 163 16.66 -22.93 18.95
CA GLU A 163 15.24 -22.97 19.33
C GLU A 163 14.85 -21.82 20.27
N GLU A 164 15.70 -21.44 21.23
CA GLU A 164 15.47 -20.24 22.06
C GLU A 164 15.34 -18.97 21.20
N TRP A 165 16.13 -18.82 20.14
CA TRP A 165 16.01 -17.70 19.19
C TRP A 165 14.78 -17.81 18.29
N PHE A 166 14.29 -19.01 17.95
CA PHE A 166 13.00 -19.19 17.29
C PHE A 166 11.86 -18.67 18.18
N GLN A 167 11.77 -19.15 19.42
CA GLN A 167 10.74 -18.75 20.40
C GLN A 167 10.78 -17.25 20.72
N LYS A 168 11.99 -16.69 20.92
CA LYS A 168 12.18 -15.26 21.15
C LYS A 168 11.70 -14.40 19.98
N ARG A 169 11.90 -14.88 18.74
CA ARG A 169 11.37 -14.23 17.54
C ARG A 169 9.86 -14.43 17.38
N GLU A 170 9.32 -15.59 17.74
CA GLU A 170 7.89 -15.87 17.71
C GLU A 170 7.14 -14.89 18.61
N LYS A 171 7.57 -14.72 19.87
CA LYS A 171 7.02 -13.70 20.77
C LYS A 171 7.08 -12.28 20.20
N MET A 172 8.22 -11.88 19.61
CA MET A 172 8.30 -10.58 18.91
C MET A 172 7.35 -10.47 17.70
N MET A 173 7.01 -11.58 17.05
CA MET A 173 6.00 -11.62 15.99
C MET A 173 4.58 -11.54 16.55
N GLU A 174 4.30 -12.09 17.74
CA GLU A 174 3.02 -11.91 18.44
C GLU A 174 2.80 -10.44 18.84
N ASP A 175 3.80 -9.82 19.49
CA ASP A 175 3.78 -8.40 19.85
C ASP A 175 3.51 -7.52 18.60
N TYR A 176 4.26 -7.75 17.51
CA TYR A 176 4.06 -7.06 16.23
C TYR A 176 2.68 -7.33 15.62
N ASN A 177 2.15 -8.56 15.70
CA ASN A 177 0.83 -8.87 15.19
C ASN A 177 -0.25 -8.11 15.98
N GLU A 178 -0.09 -7.94 17.29
CA GLU A 178 -1.02 -7.17 18.12
C GLU A 178 -0.88 -5.65 17.89
N GLU A 179 0.34 -5.13 17.67
CA GLU A 179 0.54 -3.76 17.14
C GLU A 179 -0.24 -3.57 15.83
N VAL A 180 -0.11 -4.48 14.87
CA VAL A 180 -0.77 -4.38 13.55
C VAL A 180 -2.29 -4.53 13.63
N LYS A 181 -2.83 -5.38 14.50
CA LYS A 181 -4.30 -5.45 14.76
C LYS A 181 -4.83 -4.11 15.26
N ASN A 182 -4.14 -3.48 16.20
CA ASN A 182 -4.58 -2.24 16.86
C ASN A 182 -4.18 -0.96 16.11
N PHE A 183 -3.29 -1.06 15.12
CA PHE A 183 -2.80 0.08 14.35
C PHE A 183 -3.94 0.84 13.66
N GLY A 184 -4.01 2.15 13.92
CA GLY A 184 -5.14 3.01 13.55
C GLY A 184 -5.86 3.58 14.75
N LYS A 185 -6.05 2.78 15.82
CA LYS A 185 -6.57 3.24 17.11
C LYS A 185 -5.64 4.31 17.68
N GLY A 186 -6.18 5.48 18.06
CA GLY A 186 -5.39 6.59 18.59
C GLY A 186 -4.48 7.35 17.60
N LEU A 187 -4.61 7.11 16.28
CA LEU A 187 -4.05 8.01 15.26
C LEU A 187 -5.02 9.15 14.97
N SER A 188 -4.55 10.40 15.03
CA SER A 188 -5.36 11.56 14.65
C SER A 188 -5.66 11.60 13.14
N ALA A 189 -6.64 12.39 12.70
CA ALA A 189 -6.92 12.60 11.28
C ALA A 189 -5.70 13.17 10.52
N GLU A 190 -4.94 14.05 11.15
CA GLU A 190 -3.71 14.62 10.60
C GLU A 190 -2.60 13.58 10.48
N GLU A 191 -2.43 12.72 11.49
CA GLU A 191 -1.47 11.62 11.46
C GLU A 191 -1.83 10.58 10.40
N ARG A 192 -3.11 10.21 10.28
CA ARG A 192 -3.62 9.30 9.25
C ARG A 192 -3.33 9.87 7.83
N ALA A 193 -3.61 11.15 7.59
CA ALA A 193 -3.33 11.82 6.32
C ALA A 193 -1.82 11.93 6.02
N PHE A 194 -1.02 12.30 7.02
CA PHE A 194 0.45 12.39 6.90
C PHE A 194 1.05 11.03 6.54
N LEU A 195 0.63 9.96 7.21
CA LEU A 195 1.12 8.60 6.94
C LEU A 195 0.68 8.10 5.56
N GLU A 196 -0.53 8.42 5.10
CA GLU A 196 -0.97 8.04 3.74
C GLU A 196 -0.12 8.75 2.67
N GLU A 197 0.20 10.04 2.81
CA GLU A 197 1.12 10.70 1.87
C GLU A 197 2.55 10.12 1.94
N LYS A 198 3.15 10.02 3.14
CA LYS A 198 4.57 9.66 3.26
C LYS A 198 4.84 8.15 3.10
N GLN A 199 3.83 7.29 3.32
CA GLN A 199 4.01 5.83 3.49
C GLN A 199 2.84 4.98 2.92
N SER A 200 1.99 5.49 2.02
CA SER A 200 0.88 4.75 1.36
C SER A 200 1.18 3.27 1.01
N VAL A 201 2.31 2.97 0.36
CA VAL A 201 2.70 1.60 -0.04
C VAL A 201 2.94 0.68 1.18
N LEU A 202 3.45 1.22 2.29
CA LEU A 202 3.58 0.48 3.55
C LEU A 202 2.22 0.36 4.25
N LEU A 203 1.41 1.42 4.27
CA LEU A 203 0.05 1.36 4.81
C LEU A 203 -0.82 0.32 4.10
N GLN A 204 -0.76 0.20 2.76
CA GLN A 204 -1.51 -0.85 2.05
C GLN A 204 -1.07 -2.27 2.40
N LYS A 205 0.22 -2.48 2.73
CA LYS A 205 0.70 -3.76 3.28
C LYS A 205 0.16 -3.99 4.69
N LEU A 206 0.25 -2.99 5.57
CA LEU A 206 -0.26 -3.07 6.94
C LEU A 206 -1.79 -3.29 6.99
N LYS A 207 -2.58 -2.58 6.17
CA LYS A 207 -4.04 -2.78 6.04
C LYS A 207 -4.40 -4.19 5.57
N LYS A 208 -3.57 -4.79 4.71
CA LYS A 208 -3.75 -6.19 4.28
C LYS A 208 -3.41 -7.16 5.41
N GLU A 209 -2.30 -6.95 6.10
CA GLU A 209 -1.82 -7.80 7.21
C GLU A 209 -2.77 -7.72 8.41
N GLN A 210 -3.23 -6.53 8.79
CA GLN A 210 -4.28 -6.27 9.78
C GLN A 210 -5.58 -7.01 9.45
N ARG A 211 -6.07 -6.94 8.20
CA ARG A 211 -7.26 -7.69 7.78
C ARG A 211 -7.05 -9.21 7.83
N GLN A 212 -5.85 -9.70 7.53
CA GLN A 212 -5.54 -11.13 7.68
C GLN A 212 -5.51 -11.57 9.15
N LEU A 213 -4.89 -10.77 10.03
CA LEU A 213 -4.81 -11.04 11.48
C LEU A 213 -6.15 -10.91 12.22
N LEU A 214 -7.07 -10.08 11.70
CA LEU A 214 -8.44 -9.93 12.19
C LEU A 214 -9.43 -10.89 11.51
N GLY A 215 -8.96 -11.89 10.76
CA GLY A 215 -9.82 -12.92 10.15
C GLY A 215 -10.81 -12.41 9.09
N TYR A 216 -10.47 -11.33 8.36
CA TYR A 216 -11.34 -10.73 7.34
C TYR A 216 -11.86 -11.79 6.35
N PRO A 217 -13.19 -11.87 6.12
CA PRO A 217 -13.79 -12.88 5.27
C PRO A 217 -13.13 -13.00 3.89
N ARG A 218 -12.94 -14.23 3.42
CA ARG A 218 -12.40 -14.51 2.08
C ARG A 218 -13.53 -14.43 1.05
N ARG A 219 -13.25 -13.79 -0.10
CA ARG A 219 -14.19 -13.76 -1.23
C ARG A 219 -14.53 -15.19 -1.67
N PRO A 220 -15.81 -15.55 -1.83
CA PRO A 220 -16.22 -16.85 -2.31
C PRO A 220 -15.83 -17.02 -3.79
N PRO A 221 -15.71 -18.27 -4.27
CA PRO A 221 -15.50 -18.54 -5.69
C PRO A 221 -16.68 -18.03 -6.54
N SER A 222 -16.35 -17.53 -7.74
CA SER A 222 -17.37 -17.28 -8.77
C SER A 222 -17.90 -18.61 -9.34
N ALA A 223 -19.03 -18.57 -10.04
CA ALA A 223 -19.59 -19.73 -10.74
C ALA A 223 -18.56 -20.48 -11.60
N PHE A 224 -17.74 -19.75 -12.37
CA PHE A 224 -16.65 -20.33 -13.16
C PHE A 224 -15.55 -20.99 -12.32
N ILE A 225 -15.25 -20.46 -11.11
CA ILE A 225 -14.26 -21.07 -10.21
C ILE A 225 -14.83 -22.32 -9.53
N LEU A 226 -16.12 -22.32 -9.14
CA LEU A 226 -16.82 -23.52 -8.66
C LEU A 226 -16.83 -24.62 -9.73
N PHE A 227 -17.21 -24.26 -10.97
CA PHE A 227 -17.12 -25.15 -12.13
C PHE A 227 -15.70 -25.68 -12.33
N SER A 228 -14.70 -24.78 -12.34
CA SER A 228 -13.29 -25.15 -12.50
C SER A 228 -12.85 -26.13 -11.42
N GLN A 229 -13.20 -25.89 -10.16
CA GLN A 229 -12.89 -26.77 -9.02
C GLN A 229 -13.51 -28.16 -9.18
N ARG A 230 -14.78 -28.26 -9.61
CA ARG A 230 -15.45 -29.55 -9.87
C ARG A 230 -14.92 -30.29 -11.11
N ASN A 231 -14.27 -29.58 -12.04
CA ASN A 231 -13.84 -30.11 -13.35
C ASN A 231 -12.31 -30.16 -13.53
N MET A 232 -11.50 -30.02 -12.48
CA MET A 232 -10.03 -30.04 -12.60
C MET A 232 -9.44 -31.40 -12.99
N SER A 233 -10.18 -32.48 -12.83
CA SER A 233 -9.72 -33.85 -13.09
C SER A 233 -9.46 -34.12 -14.58
N GLY A 234 -8.39 -34.85 -14.88
CA GLY A 234 -7.96 -35.12 -16.26
C GLY A 234 -7.21 -33.95 -16.90
N PHE A 235 -6.67 -33.04 -16.10
CA PHE A 235 -5.83 -31.91 -16.51
C PHE A 235 -4.56 -31.75 -15.66
N GLU A 236 -4.19 -32.78 -14.90
CA GLU A 236 -3.11 -32.79 -13.91
C GLU A 236 -1.76 -32.43 -14.53
N GLU A 237 -1.45 -32.98 -15.70
CA GLU A 237 -0.21 -32.77 -16.46
C GLU A 237 -0.13 -31.40 -17.17
N LEU A 238 -1.27 -30.72 -17.38
CA LEU A 238 -1.31 -29.42 -18.06
C LEU A 238 -0.83 -28.29 -17.15
N THR A 239 -0.19 -27.28 -17.74
CA THR A 239 0.11 -26.04 -17.00
C THR A 239 -1.19 -25.35 -16.55
N MET A 240 -1.12 -24.56 -15.47
CA MET A 240 -2.28 -23.84 -14.93
C MET A 240 -2.97 -22.94 -15.98
N THR A 241 -2.19 -22.37 -16.90
CA THR A 241 -2.67 -21.52 -18.00
C THR A 241 -3.45 -22.34 -19.04
N GLU A 242 -2.95 -23.51 -19.43
CA GLU A 242 -3.62 -24.40 -20.38
C GLU A 242 -4.89 -25.00 -19.76
N ARG A 243 -4.80 -25.46 -18.50
CA ARG A 243 -5.95 -25.95 -17.71
C ARG A 243 -7.06 -24.89 -17.65
N THR A 244 -6.71 -23.65 -17.32
CA THR A 244 -7.66 -22.53 -17.27
C THR A 244 -8.28 -22.23 -18.64
N LYS A 245 -7.50 -22.32 -19.73
CA LYS A 245 -7.99 -22.14 -21.11
C LYS A 245 -8.95 -23.25 -21.54
N MET A 246 -8.69 -24.51 -21.16
CA MET A 246 -9.55 -25.66 -21.46
C MET A 246 -10.84 -25.64 -20.65
N LEU A 247 -10.76 -25.33 -19.35
CA LEU A 247 -11.94 -25.11 -18.49
C LEU A 247 -12.77 -23.91 -18.97
N GLY A 248 -12.11 -22.84 -19.41
CA GLY A 248 -12.77 -21.68 -20.01
C GLY A 248 -13.61 -22.02 -21.24
N LYS A 249 -13.14 -22.92 -22.11
CA LYS A 249 -13.93 -23.45 -23.24
C LYS A 249 -15.12 -24.28 -22.77
N LYS A 250 -14.89 -25.30 -21.93
CA LYS A 250 -15.95 -26.17 -21.39
C LYS A 250 -17.06 -25.34 -20.72
N TRP A 251 -16.71 -24.26 -20.01
CA TRP A 251 -17.68 -23.35 -19.40
C TRP A 251 -18.53 -22.55 -20.40
N GLN A 252 -17.98 -22.15 -21.56
CA GLN A 252 -18.79 -21.51 -22.60
C GLN A 252 -19.77 -22.51 -23.23
N GLU A 253 -19.28 -23.72 -23.51
CA GLU A 253 -20.01 -24.84 -24.13
C GLU A 253 -21.09 -25.47 -23.21
N LEU A 254 -20.97 -25.28 -21.89
CA LEU A 254 -21.89 -25.81 -20.87
C LEU A 254 -23.35 -25.32 -21.08
N PRO A 255 -24.38 -26.18 -20.95
CA PRO A 255 -25.79 -25.75 -21.03
C PRO A 255 -26.18 -24.71 -19.98
N GLU A 256 -27.12 -23.83 -20.30
CA GLU A 256 -27.52 -22.73 -19.40
C GLU A 256 -28.18 -23.22 -18.11
N SER A 257 -28.86 -24.37 -18.16
CA SER A 257 -29.39 -25.06 -16.98
C SER A 257 -28.30 -25.48 -16.00
N GLU A 258 -27.20 -26.05 -16.51
CA GLU A 258 -26.05 -26.45 -15.69
C GLU A 258 -25.25 -25.24 -15.20
N LYS A 259 -25.12 -24.19 -16.02
CA LYS A 259 -24.52 -22.90 -15.60
C LYS A 259 -25.28 -22.28 -14.43
N GLU A 260 -26.61 -22.30 -14.45
CA GLU A 260 -27.41 -21.66 -13.39
C GLU A 260 -27.24 -22.33 -12.02
N GLU A 261 -26.92 -23.62 -11.93
CA GLU A 261 -26.54 -24.26 -10.66
C GLU A 261 -25.31 -23.59 -10.02
N TYR A 262 -24.25 -23.41 -10.82
CA TYR A 262 -23.02 -22.73 -10.38
C TYR A 262 -23.24 -21.23 -10.12
N LEU A 263 -24.12 -20.57 -10.89
CA LEU A 263 -24.48 -19.16 -10.69
C LEU A 263 -25.27 -18.98 -9.40
N GLU A 264 -26.27 -19.81 -9.11
CA GLU A 264 -27.06 -19.77 -7.88
C GLU A 264 -26.25 -20.17 -6.64
N GLU A 265 -25.35 -21.16 -6.74
CA GLU A 265 -24.42 -21.47 -5.66
C GLU A 265 -23.48 -20.29 -5.37
N SER A 266 -22.93 -19.66 -6.41
CA SER A 266 -22.10 -18.46 -6.27
C SER A 266 -22.89 -17.26 -5.74
N ARG A 267 -24.17 -17.12 -6.11
CA ARG A 267 -25.12 -16.11 -5.62
C ARG A 267 -25.41 -16.28 -4.12
N LYS A 268 -25.68 -17.52 -3.67
CA LYS A 268 -25.82 -17.90 -2.26
C LYS A 268 -24.53 -17.63 -1.46
N ALA A 269 -23.39 -18.11 -1.96
CA ALA A 269 -22.10 -17.91 -1.31
C ALA A 269 -21.71 -16.42 -1.24
N ARG A 270 -22.04 -15.63 -2.27
CA ARG A 270 -21.86 -14.18 -2.28
C ARG A 270 -22.74 -13.48 -1.25
N LYS A 271 -24.02 -13.82 -1.15
CA LYS A 271 -24.91 -13.27 -0.11
C LYS A 271 -24.37 -13.52 1.28
N LYS A 272 -23.97 -14.77 1.59
CA LYS A 272 -23.33 -15.09 2.86
C LYS A 272 -22.04 -14.27 3.08
N TYR A 273 -21.19 -14.14 2.08
CA TYR A 273 -19.97 -13.35 2.19
C TYR A 273 -20.23 -11.86 2.50
N ASP A 274 -21.29 -11.27 1.93
CA ASP A 274 -21.68 -9.90 2.23
C ASP A 274 -22.27 -9.75 3.65
N GLU A 275 -22.94 -10.79 4.16
CA GLU A 275 -23.38 -10.91 5.56
C GLU A 275 -22.18 -11.07 6.52
N ASP A 276 -21.24 -11.98 6.22
CA ASP A 276 -19.99 -12.21 6.96
C ASP A 276 -19.15 -10.91 7.04
N ILE A 277 -19.07 -10.12 5.95
CA ILE A 277 -18.40 -8.80 5.96
C ILE A 277 -19.13 -7.81 6.87
N ALA A 278 -20.47 -7.75 6.82
CA ALA A 278 -21.23 -6.79 7.61
C ALA A 278 -21.06 -7.03 9.11
N GLU A 279 -21.07 -8.30 9.55
CA GLU A 279 -20.73 -8.68 10.92
C GLU A 279 -19.26 -8.38 11.24
N TRP A 280 -18.33 -8.73 10.37
CA TRP A 280 -16.91 -8.44 10.57
C TRP A 280 -16.64 -6.93 10.72
N MET A 281 -17.28 -6.08 9.92
CA MET A 281 -17.16 -4.61 9.99
C MET A 281 -17.75 -4.06 11.30
N LYS A 282 -18.91 -4.58 11.73
CA LYS A 282 -19.52 -4.23 13.03
C LYS A 282 -18.60 -4.56 14.20
N ASN A 283 -17.86 -5.68 14.11
CA ASN A 283 -16.92 -6.12 15.13
C ASN A 283 -15.54 -5.44 15.04
N ASN A 284 -15.21 -4.79 13.92
CA ASN A 284 -13.90 -4.17 13.64
C ASN A 284 -14.00 -2.72 13.10
N PRO A 285 -14.67 -1.77 13.80
CA PRO A 285 -14.96 -0.44 13.28
C PRO A 285 -13.73 0.49 13.11
N GLU A 286 -12.60 0.19 13.76
CA GLU A 286 -11.38 1.02 13.75
C GLU A 286 -10.33 0.60 12.68
N VAL A 287 -10.67 -0.30 11.75
CA VAL A 287 -9.73 -0.77 10.72
C VAL A 287 -9.57 0.25 9.58
N LEU A 288 -8.31 0.41 9.13
CA LEU A 288 -7.84 1.41 8.16
C LEU A 288 -8.10 1.07 6.67
#